data_AF-A0A6G1JDZ1-F1
#
_entry.id   AF-A0A6G1JDZ1-F1
#
_cell.length_a   1.000
_cell.length_b   1.000
_cell.length_c   1.000
_cell.angle_alpha   90.00
_cell.angle_beta   90.00
_cell.angle_gamma   90.00
#
_symmetry.space_group_name_H-M   'P 1'
#
loop_
_entity.id
_entity.type
_entity.pdbx_description
1 polymer ?
#
loop_
_entity_poly.entity_id
_entity_poly.type
_entity_poly.pdbx_seq_one_letter_code
_entity_poly.pdbx_strand_id
1 'polypeptide(L)'
;MVRPVTDDDIGLKVLREAPAEAAQAIDHPSIVAVHGIGAHPDDTWCKNVGMAGSPRRVNWLSEQEMLPAVASNARIMRYGYQSQWFGKEAMRQKASAVAQRLLLALQRRRKEYPFRPLIFISHCFGGLVVLKALLDAQHDKEEWPGIFDSTTGLLFFGTPFRGAEGMSQMEMLEAARREYHEDEVQTDVLKILEPGNEFLQEIVDQFGRMRRQANKAEVACFYKLKSSNVGKIVGKKD
;
A
#
# COMPACT_ATOMS: atom_id res chain seq x y z
N MET A 1 -2.84 9.06 18.13
CA MET A 1 -1.49 8.60 17.76
C MET A 1 -1.63 7.29 17.01
N VAL A 2 -1.03 7.17 15.83
CA VAL A 2 -0.94 5.90 15.10
C VAL A 2 -0.01 4.98 15.92
N ARG A 3 -0.42 3.73 16.15
CA ARG A 3 0.44 2.77 16.87
C ARG A 3 1.66 2.40 16.00
N PRO A 4 2.83 2.13 16.61
CA PRO A 4 4.02 1.73 15.87
C PRO A 4 3.82 0.43 15.09
N VAL A 5 4.61 0.24 14.04
CA VAL A 5 4.62 -0.99 13.22
C VAL A 5 5.73 -1.90 13.76
N THR A 6 5.35 -3.09 14.24
CA THR A 6 6.29 -4.09 14.78
C THR A 6 6.68 -5.13 13.73
N ASP A 7 7.61 -6.02 14.06
CA ASP A 7 8.01 -7.12 13.16
C ASP A 7 6.84 -8.06 12.82
N ASP A 8 5.89 -8.24 13.74
CA ASP A 8 4.66 -9.03 13.53
C ASP A 8 3.70 -8.38 12.50
N ASP A 9 3.86 -7.08 12.28
CA ASP A 9 3.06 -6.32 11.34
C ASP A 9 3.64 -6.35 9.91
N ILE A 10 4.89 -6.77 9.74
CA ILE A 10 5.59 -6.74 8.45
C ILE A 10 5.26 -7.99 7.59
N GLY A 11 5.30 -7.82 6.27
CA GLY A 11 5.12 -8.90 5.31
C GLY A 11 3.66 -9.15 4.92
N LEU A 12 3.45 -10.25 4.18
CA LEU A 12 2.13 -10.67 3.73
C LEU A 12 1.38 -11.39 4.84
N LYS A 13 0.26 -10.81 5.29
CA LYS A 13 -0.69 -11.45 6.21
C LYS A 13 -1.98 -11.74 5.47
N VAL A 14 -2.45 -12.98 5.57
CA VAL A 14 -3.76 -13.37 5.08
C VAL A 14 -4.81 -12.86 6.05
N LEU A 15 -5.78 -12.11 5.52
CA LEU A 15 -6.95 -11.66 6.25
C LEU A 15 -8.14 -12.59 6.01
N ARG A 16 -8.20 -13.18 4.81
CA ARG A 16 -9.22 -14.15 4.40
C ARG A 16 -8.64 -15.10 3.36
N GLU A 17 -8.76 -16.40 3.58
CA GLU A 17 -8.52 -17.40 2.52
C GLU A 17 -9.71 -17.47 1.57
N ALA A 18 -9.46 -17.90 0.33
CA ALA A 18 -10.54 -18.27 -0.58
C ALA A 18 -11.33 -19.46 0.01
N PRO A 19 -12.66 -19.55 -0.21
CA PRO A 19 -13.44 -20.74 0.14
C PRO A 19 -12.80 -22.01 -0.42
N ALA A 20 -12.95 -23.16 0.26
CA ALA A 20 -12.24 -24.39 -0.10
C ALA A 20 -12.49 -24.83 -1.56
N GLU A 21 -13.72 -24.64 -2.04
CA GLU A 21 -14.15 -24.94 -3.40
C GLU A 21 -13.44 -24.03 -4.42
N ALA A 22 -13.32 -22.74 -4.11
CA ALA A 22 -12.59 -21.78 -4.94
C ALA A 22 -11.07 -21.96 -4.83
N ALA A 23 -10.56 -22.40 -3.68
CA ALA A 23 -9.13 -22.57 -3.43
C ALA A 23 -8.50 -23.67 -4.30
N GLN A 24 -9.31 -24.64 -4.72
CA GLN A 24 -8.94 -25.70 -5.67
C GLN A 24 -8.88 -25.20 -7.12
N ALA A 25 -9.56 -24.10 -7.44
CA ALA A 25 -9.50 -23.49 -8.77
C ALA A 25 -8.15 -22.77 -8.96
N ILE A 26 -7.49 -23.03 -10.08
CA ILE A 26 -6.17 -22.45 -10.37
C ILE A 26 -6.25 -20.91 -10.54
N ASP A 27 -7.42 -20.41 -10.93
CA ASP A 27 -7.69 -19.03 -11.35
C ASP A 27 -8.31 -18.13 -10.27
N HIS A 28 -8.50 -18.60 -9.03
CA HIS A 28 -9.05 -17.71 -8.00
C HIS A 28 -8.12 -16.53 -7.72
N PRO A 29 -8.63 -15.29 -7.61
CA PRO A 29 -7.78 -14.12 -7.49
C PRO A 29 -7.19 -13.97 -6.07
N SER A 30 -5.98 -13.44 -5.99
CA SER A 30 -5.41 -12.91 -4.75
C SER A 30 -5.46 -11.38 -4.76
N ILE A 31 -6.02 -10.80 -3.72
CA ILE A 31 -6.04 -9.35 -3.48
C ILE A 31 -4.97 -9.02 -2.44
N VAL A 32 -4.12 -8.05 -2.74
CA VAL A 32 -3.05 -7.57 -1.84
C VAL A 32 -3.24 -6.08 -1.57
N ALA A 33 -3.55 -5.76 -0.31
CA ALA A 33 -3.67 -4.40 0.17
C ALA A 33 -2.32 -3.85 0.67
N VAL A 34 -1.85 -2.71 0.13
CA VAL A 34 -0.56 -2.10 0.47
C VAL A 34 -0.77 -0.71 1.07
N HIS A 35 -0.41 -0.54 2.33
CA HIS A 35 -0.65 0.71 3.07
C HIS A 35 0.33 1.83 2.68
N GLY A 36 0.02 3.05 3.15
CA GLY A 36 0.83 4.24 2.93
C GLY A 36 1.90 4.46 4.03
N ILE A 37 2.73 5.46 3.79
CA ILE A 37 3.74 5.95 4.72
C ILE A 37 3.08 6.48 6.02
N GLY A 38 3.71 6.27 7.17
CA GLY A 38 3.23 6.73 8.47
C GLY A 38 1.93 6.09 8.95
N ALA A 39 1.45 5.04 8.27
CA ALA A 39 0.21 4.35 8.60
C ALA A 39 0.49 2.90 9.03
N HIS A 40 -0.31 2.39 9.97
CA HIS A 40 -0.25 0.99 10.39
C HIS A 40 -0.96 0.08 9.37
N PRO A 41 -0.38 -1.06 8.96
CA PRO A 41 -0.94 -1.94 7.93
C PRO A 41 -2.36 -2.42 8.24
N ASP A 42 -2.64 -2.76 9.49
CA ASP A 42 -3.96 -3.27 9.90
C ASP A 42 -4.99 -2.14 10.17
N ASP A 43 -4.53 -0.91 10.47
CA ASP A 43 -5.45 0.20 10.80
C ASP A 43 -5.83 1.02 9.56
N THR A 44 -4.98 1.02 8.51
CA THR A 44 -5.21 1.75 7.25
C THR A 44 -6.56 1.43 6.61
N TRP A 45 -7.00 0.19 6.79
CA TRP A 45 -8.23 -0.34 6.19
C TRP A 45 -9.40 -0.38 7.17
N CYS A 46 -9.26 0.29 8.32
CA CYS A 46 -10.26 0.29 9.36
C CYS A 46 -11.04 1.61 9.44
N LYS A 47 -12.33 1.53 9.77
CA LYS A 47 -13.15 2.69 10.14
C LYS A 47 -13.83 2.43 11.49
N ASN A 48 -13.87 3.44 12.37
CA ASN A 48 -14.75 3.38 13.53
C ASN A 48 -16.18 3.70 13.07
N VAL A 49 -17.07 2.72 13.23
CA VAL A 49 -18.50 2.81 12.91
C VAL A 49 -19.39 2.70 14.15
N GLY A 50 -18.78 2.59 15.33
CA GLY A 50 -19.47 2.62 16.61
C GLY A 50 -19.79 4.04 17.08
N MET A 51 -20.54 4.15 18.18
CA MET A 51 -20.91 5.43 18.79
C MET A 51 -19.87 5.90 19.81
N ALA A 52 -19.98 7.16 20.24
CA ALA A 52 -19.21 7.67 21.38
C ALA A 52 -19.53 6.81 22.62
N GLY A 53 -18.50 6.21 23.23
CA GLY A 53 -18.64 5.28 24.36
C GLY A 53 -18.70 3.79 23.97
N SER A 54 -18.93 3.46 22.69
CA SER A 54 -18.96 2.09 22.17
C SER A 54 -18.28 1.99 20.79
N PRO A 55 -16.97 2.30 20.71
CA PRO A 55 -16.27 2.29 19.43
C PRO A 55 -16.28 0.87 18.84
N ARG A 56 -16.62 0.77 17.56
CA ARG A 56 -16.55 -0.47 16.78
C ARG A 56 -15.69 -0.22 15.56
N ARG A 57 -14.48 -0.78 15.57
CA ARG A 57 -13.55 -0.66 14.47
C ARG A 57 -13.79 -1.80 13.48
N VAL A 58 -14.08 -1.46 12.22
CA VAL A 58 -14.38 -2.42 11.15
C VAL A 58 -13.28 -2.35 10.10
N ASN A 59 -12.67 -3.48 9.78
CA ASN A 59 -11.74 -3.62 8.66
C ASN A 59 -12.50 -4.10 7.42
N TRP A 60 -12.62 -3.24 6.41
CA TRP A 60 -13.44 -3.55 5.22
C TRP A 60 -12.83 -4.62 4.31
N LEU A 61 -11.55 -4.96 4.49
CA LEU A 61 -10.90 -6.07 3.78
C LEU A 61 -11.30 -7.45 4.31
N SER A 62 -11.74 -7.55 5.57
CA SER A 62 -12.05 -8.82 6.23
C SER A 62 -13.49 -8.94 6.72
N GLU A 63 -14.22 -7.82 6.81
CA GLU A 63 -15.63 -7.81 7.21
C GLU A 63 -16.51 -8.52 6.16
N GLN A 64 -17.31 -9.50 6.59
CA GLN A 64 -17.96 -10.44 5.68
C GLN A 64 -18.90 -9.78 4.66
N GLU A 65 -19.55 -8.68 5.06
CA GLU A 65 -20.51 -7.93 4.23
C GLU A 65 -19.84 -6.85 3.35
N MET A 66 -18.50 -6.78 3.31
CA MET A 66 -17.75 -5.76 2.56
C MET A 66 -16.97 -6.37 1.38
N LEU A 67 -15.64 -6.20 1.32
CA LEU A 67 -14.84 -6.74 0.22
C LEU A 67 -15.00 -8.27 0.06
N PRO A 68 -15.03 -9.09 1.14
CA PRO A 68 -15.38 -10.49 1.05
C PRO A 68 -16.70 -10.81 0.34
N ALA A 69 -17.74 -9.97 0.45
CA ALA A 69 -19.01 -10.19 -0.24
C ALA A 69 -18.91 -9.91 -1.74
N VAL A 70 -18.14 -8.88 -2.13
CA VAL A 70 -17.93 -8.50 -3.54
C VAL A 70 -16.95 -9.45 -4.24
N ALA A 71 -15.91 -9.90 -3.53
CA ALA A 71 -14.84 -10.76 -4.03
C ALA A 71 -14.86 -12.11 -3.30
N SER A 72 -16.00 -12.80 -3.34
CA SER A 72 -16.26 -14.02 -2.56
C SER A 72 -15.25 -15.14 -2.79
N ASN A 73 -14.70 -15.26 -4.00
CA ASN A 73 -13.75 -16.31 -4.34
C ASN A 73 -12.29 -15.88 -4.12
N ALA A 74 -12.05 -14.64 -3.69
CA ALA A 74 -10.70 -14.11 -3.57
C ALA A 74 -10.05 -14.45 -2.22
N ARG A 75 -8.75 -14.78 -2.26
CA ARG A 75 -7.89 -14.63 -1.09
C ARG A 75 -7.61 -13.15 -0.88
N ILE A 76 -7.74 -12.66 0.35
CA ILE A 76 -7.46 -11.26 0.70
C ILE A 76 -6.28 -11.21 1.67
N MET A 77 -5.28 -10.44 1.31
CA MET A 77 -4.05 -10.24 2.07
C MET A 77 -3.77 -8.75 2.24
N ARG A 78 -3.02 -8.40 3.29
CA ARG A 78 -2.34 -7.12 3.40
C ARG A 78 -0.83 -7.33 3.33
N TYR A 79 -0.11 -6.34 2.82
CA TYR A 79 1.34 -6.27 2.91
C TYR A 79 1.72 -5.14 3.87
N GLY A 80 2.43 -5.49 4.94
CA GLY A 80 2.99 -4.53 5.89
C GLY A 80 4.47 -4.29 5.65
N TYR A 81 4.90 -3.06 5.87
CA TYR A 81 6.31 -2.67 5.89
C TYR A 81 6.50 -1.56 6.91
N GLN A 82 7.73 -1.39 7.40
CA GLN A 82 8.05 -0.25 8.25
C GLN A 82 7.84 1.04 7.45
N SER A 83 6.78 1.75 7.81
CA SER A 83 6.31 2.99 7.18
C SER A 83 6.57 4.21 8.06
N GLN A 84 7.06 4.00 9.28
CA GLN A 84 7.28 5.05 10.26
C GLN A 84 8.51 5.87 9.87
N TRP A 85 8.30 7.18 9.75
CA TRP A 85 9.33 8.15 9.35
C TRP A 85 9.51 9.26 10.40
N PHE A 86 8.80 9.16 11.53
CA PHE A 86 8.96 10.04 12.69
C PHE A 86 8.86 9.25 14.00
N GLY A 87 9.51 9.76 15.05
CA GLY A 87 9.63 9.12 16.36
C GLY A 87 10.81 8.14 16.44
N LYS A 88 11.01 7.53 17.63
CA LYS A 88 12.15 6.65 17.94
C LYS A 88 12.39 5.50 16.97
N GLU A 89 11.35 5.07 16.26
CA GLU A 89 11.38 3.96 15.29
C GLU A 89 11.42 4.45 13.83
N ALA A 90 11.71 5.72 13.59
CA ALA A 90 11.76 6.28 12.25
C ALA A 90 12.86 5.60 11.41
N MET A 91 12.48 5.01 10.27
CA MET A 91 13.42 4.34 9.38
C MET A 91 13.42 4.93 7.98
N ARG A 92 14.62 5.13 7.44
CA ARG A 92 14.83 5.56 6.05
C ARG A 92 14.53 4.41 5.10
N GLN A 93 13.32 4.39 4.53
CA GLN A 93 12.89 3.36 3.58
C GLN A 93 12.71 3.96 2.19
N LYS A 94 13.44 3.43 1.20
CA LYS A 94 13.24 3.78 -0.21
C LYS A 94 12.09 2.94 -0.78
N ALA A 95 11.27 3.53 -1.65
CA ALA A 95 10.20 2.81 -2.34
C ALA A 95 10.69 1.54 -3.05
N SER A 96 11.89 1.60 -3.65
CA SER A 96 12.54 0.45 -4.31
C SER A 96 12.84 -0.70 -3.34
N ALA A 97 13.34 -0.40 -2.14
CA ALA A 97 13.63 -1.44 -1.15
C ALA A 97 12.34 -2.12 -0.65
N VAL A 98 11.27 -1.35 -0.45
CA VAL A 98 9.96 -1.89 -0.07
C VAL A 98 9.38 -2.73 -1.22
N ALA A 99 9.49 -2.25 -2.47
CA ALA A 99 9.03 -2.96 -3.66
C ALA A 99 9.74 -4.31 -3.84
N GLN A 100 11.06 -4.35 -3.67
CA GLN A 100 11.83 -5.59 -3.74
C GLN A 100 11.41 -6.60 -2.65
N ARG A 101 11.18 -6.13 -1.41
CA ARG A 101 10.68 -6.99 -0.33
C ARG A 101 9.26 -7.48 -0.58
N LEU A 102 8.41 -6.66 -1.21
CA LEU A 102 7.07 -7.06 -1.64
C LEU A 102 7.17 -8.17 -2.70
N LEU A 103 8.04 -8.03 -3.70
CA LEU A 103 8.29 -9.04 -4.72
C LEU A 103 8.75 -10.37 -4.13
N LEU A 104 9.74 -10.35 -3.23
CA LEU A 104 10.20 -11.54 -2.51
C LEU A 104 9.08 -12.21 -1.70
N ALA A 105 8.23 -11.41 -1.04
CA ALA A 105 7.09 -11.93 -0.31
C ALA A 105 6.06 -12.59 -1.24
N LEU A 106 5.76 -11.97 -2.38
CA LEU A 106 4.84 -12.52 -3.38
C LEU A 106 5.40 -13.79 -4.03
N GLN A 107 6.67 -13.80 -4.42
CA GLN A 107 7.36 -14.95 -5.02
C GLN A 107 7.27 -16.17 -4.09
N ARG A 108 7.59 -15.99 -2.79
CA ARG A 108 7.44 -17.06 -1.78
C ARG A 108 5.99 -17.54 -1.65
N ARG A 109 5.03 -16.61 -1.59
CA ARG A 109 3.60 -16.93 -1.43
C ARG A 109 3.01 -17.65 -2.64
N ARG A 110 3.54 -17.38 -3.82
CA ARG A 110 2.98 -17.82 -5.11
C ARG A 110 3.84 -18.90 -5.77
N LYS A 111 4.76 -19.51 -5.03
CA LYS A 111 5.68 -20.54 -5.55
C LYS A 111 4.97 -21.65 -6.32
N GLU A 112 3.82 -22.11 -5.82
CA GLU A 112 3.02 -23.16 -6.47
C GLU A 112 2.16 -22.64 -7.63
N TYR A 113 1.71 -21.38 -7.55
CA TYR A 113 0.79 -20.76 -8.51
C TYR A 113 1.27 -19.37 -8.94
N PRO A 114 2.40 -19.28 -9.67
CA PRO A 114 3.05 -18.00 -9.99
C PRO A 114 2.19 -17.08 -10.88
N PHE A 115 1.24 -17.64 -11.63
CA PHE A 115 0.36 -16.92 -12.55
C PHE A 115 -1.07 -16.72 -12.03
N ARG A 116 -1.35 -17.02 -10.75
CA ARG A 116 -2.68 -16.79 -10.17
C ARG A 116 -3.09 -15.32 -10.29
N PRO A 117 -4.32 -14.97 -10.72
CA PRO A 117 -4.71 -13.57 -10.88
C PRO A 117 -4.42 -12.72 -9.62
N LEU A 118 -3.81 -11.55 -9.82
CA LEU A 118 -3.34 -10.68 -8.76
C LEU A 118 -3.98 -9.29 -8.89
N ILE A 119 -4.56 -8.82 -7.79
CA ILE A 119 -5.17 -7.49 -7.70
C ILE A 119 -4.47 -6.74 -6.57
N PHE A 120 -4.01 -5.52 -6.83
CA PHE A 120 -3.50 -4.65 -5.79
C PHE A 120 -4.50 -3.58 -5.41
N ILE A 121 -4.66 -3.39 -4.10
CA ILE A 121 -5.32 -2.23 -3.50
C ILE A 121 -4.23 -1.47 -2.77
N SER A 122 -4.00 -0.22 -3.11
CA SER A 122 -2.87 0.52 -2.55
C SER A 122 -3.28 1.91 -2.12
N HIS A 123 -2.72 2.38 -1.00
CA HIS A 123 -3.01 3.69 -0.44
C HIS A 123 -1.75 4.55 -0.39
N CYS A 124 -1.86 5.80 -0.84
CA CYS A 124 -0.81 6.81 -0.77
C CYS A 124 0.53 6.26 -1.32
N PHE A 125 1.60 6.32 -0.52
CA PHE A 125 2.94 5.80 -0.86
C PHE A 125 2.94 4.32 -1.27
N GLY A 126 2.02 3.50 -0.75
CA GLY A 126 1.89 2.09 -1.14
C GLY A 126 1.63 1.90 -2.63
N GLY A 127 1.01 2.88 -3.29
CA GLY A 127 0.84 2.84 -4.75
C GLY A 127 2.16 2.97 -5.50
N LEU A 128 3.10 3.77 -5.01
CA LEU A 128 4.44 3.91 -5.59
C LEU A 128 5.26 2.63 -5.44
N VAL A 129 5.13 1.96 -4.28
CA VAL A 129 5.70 0.63 -4.03
C VAL A 129 5.18 -0.38 -5.05
N VAL A 130 3.86 -0.41 -5.30
CA VAL A 130 3.25 -1.32 -6.28
C VAL A 130 3.73 -0.99 -7.71
N LEU A 131 3.77 0.28 -8.12
CA LEU A 131 4.29 0.66 -9.43
C LEU A 131 5.73 0.17 -9.63
N LYS A 132 6.60 0.43 -8.65
CA LYS A 132 8.01 0.01 -8.72
C LYS A 132 8.14 -1.52 -8.78
N ALA A 133 7.36 -2.24 -7.97
CA ALA A 133 7.38 -3.70 -7.97
C ALA A 133 6.96 -4.28 -9.34
N LEU A 134 5.93 -3.72 -9.97
CA LEU A 134 5.48 -4.17 -11.30
C LEU A 134 6.50 -3.86 -12.40
N LEU A 135 7.14 -2.68 -12.33
CA LEU A 135 8.21 -2.32 -13.26
C LEU A 135 9.40 -3.29 -13.15
N ASP A 136 9.83 -3.59 -11.93
CA ASP A 136 10.93 -4.53 -11.68
C ASP A 136 10.54 -5.94 -12.13
N ALA A 137 9.31 -6.38 -11.84
CA ALA A 137 8.81 -7.69 -12.25
C ALA A 137 8.71 -7.85 -13.78
N GLN A 138 8.43 -6.77 -14.49
CA GLN A 138 8.37 -6.81 -15.95
C GLN A 138 9.75 -6.70 -16.60
N HIS A 139 10.66 -5.98 -15.98
CA HIS A 139 12.03 -5.88 -16.44
C HIS A 139 12.76 -7.23 -16.31
N ASP A 140 12.51 -7.94 -15.21
CA ASP A 140 13.11 -9.24 -14.91
C ASP A 140 12.03 -10.30 -14.65
N LYS A 141 11.44 -10.81 -15.73
CA LYS A 141 10.40 -11.85 -15.65
C LYS A 141 10.92 -13.22 -15.22
N GLU A 142 12.22 -13.46 -15.37
CA GLU A 142 12.85 -14.71 -14.94
C GLU A 142 12.96 -14.74 -13.42
N GLU A 143 13.38 -13.64 -12.80
CA GLU A 143 13.41 -13.50 -11.33
C GLU A 143 11.99 -13.41 -10.74
N TRP A 144 11.07 -12.72 -11.41
CA TRP A 144 9.71 -12.44 -10.90
C TRP A 144 8.59 -13.06 -11.75
N PRO A 145 8.57 -14.39 -11.92
CA PRO A 145 7.68 -15.04 -12.87
C PRO A 145 6.21 -14.82 -12.52
N GLY A 146 5.44 -14.39 -13.52
CA GLY A 146 4.00 -14.26 -13.45
C GLY A 146 3.48 -13.07 -12.64
N ILE A 147 4.31 -12.31 -11.91
CA ILE A 147 3.82 -11.17 -11.11
C ILE A 147 3.19 -10.10 -12.00
N PHE A 148 3.92 -9.62 -13.00
CA PHE A 148 3.38 -8.64 -13.94
C PHE A 148 2.26 -9.23 -14.80
N ASP A 149 2.51 -10.40 -15.41
CA ASP A 149 1.60 -11.00 -16.41
C ASP A 149 0.25 -11.45 -15.83
N SER A 150 0.20 -11.80 -14.54
CA SER A 150 -1.04 -12.16 -13.85
C SER A 150 -1.68 -11.03 -13.04
N THR A 151 -1.10 -9.83 -13.06
CA THR A 151 -1.74 -8.67 -12.44
C THR A 151 -2.92 -8.23 -13.31
N THR A 152 -4.13 -8.36 -12.77
CA THR A 152 -5.39 -8.07 -13.47
C THR A 152 -6.12 -6.84 -12.95
N GLY A 153 -5.76 -6.32 -11.77
CA GLY A 153 -6.42 -5.15 -11.20
C GLY A 153 -5.49 -4.30 -10.34
N LEU A 154 -5.63 -2.98 -10.47
CA LEU A 154 -4.87 -1.99 -9.73
C LEU A 154 -5.81 -0.89 -9.23
N LEU A 155 -5.95 -0.78 -7.91
CA LEU A 155 -6.75 0.23 -7.25
C LEU A 155 -5.83 1.14 -6.43
N PHE A 156 -5.83 2.42 -6.75
CA PHE A 156 -4.99 3.43 -6.09
C PHE A 156 -5.85 4.42 -5.31
N PHE A 157 -5.60 4.54 -4.01
CA PHE A 157 -6.29 5.46 -3.11
C PHE A 157 -5.34 6.58 -2.69
N GLY A 158 -5.54 7.78 -3.23
CA GLY A 158 -4.76 8.97 -2.88
C GLY A 158 -3.26 8.82 -3.15
N THR A 159 -2.88 8.02 -4.14
CA THR A 159 -1.47 7.85 -4.51
C THR A 159 -0.95 9.12 -5.18
N PRO A 160 0.11 9.74 -4.64
CA PRO A 160 0.61 11.03 -5.11
C PRO A 160 1.50 10.84 -6.35
N PHE A 161 0.94 10.42 -7.49
CA PHE A 161 1.71 10.17 -8.72
C PHE A 161 2.43 11.40 -9.28
N ARG A 162 2.06 12.61 -8.86
CA ARG A 162 2.69 13.88 -9.26
C ARG A 162 3.20 14.67 -8.06
N GLY A 163 3.35 13.99 -6.93
CA GLY A 163 3.62 14.58 -5.63
C GLY A 163 2.34 14.89 -4.88
N ALA A 164 2.49 15.20 -3.60
CA ALA A 164 1.44 15.80 -2.79
C ALA A 164 1.58 17.32 -2.88
N GLU A 165 0.47 18.05 -3.00
CA GLU A 165 0.54 19.51 -2.95
C GLU A 165 1.20 19.95 -1.63
N GLY A 166 2.18 20.86 -1.75
CA GLY A 166 3.17 21.13 -0.71
C GLY A 166 2.60 21.51 0.65
N MET A 167 1.38 22.05 0.72
CA MET A 167 0.70 22.38 1.97
C MET A 167 0.48 21.13 2.84
N SER A 168 0.02 20.02 2.27
CA SER A 168 -0.27 18.79 3.03
C SER A 168 1.00 18.09 3.55
N GLN A 169 2.09 18.15 2.81
CA GLN A 169 3.37 17.57 3.18
C GLN A 169 4.10 18.42 4.22
N MET A 170 4.11 19.74 4.04
CA MET A 170 4.65 20.69 5.02
C MET A 170 3.88 20.59 6.34
N GLU A 171 2.56 20.45 6.31
CA GLU A 171 1.74 20.20 7.50
C GLU A 171 2.13 18.89 8.22
N MET A 172 2.39 17.80 7.48
CA MET A 172 2.90 16.54 8.09
C MET A 172 4.26 16.77 8.76
N LEU A 173 5.17 17.42 8.05
CA LEU A 173 6.53 17.63 8.52
C LEU A 173 6.58 18.56 9.73
N GLU A 174 5.86 19.68 9.68
CA GLU A 174 5.75 20.61 10.81
C GLU A 174 5.12 19.93 12.03
N ALA A 175 4.05 19.16 11.82
CA ALA A 175 3.40 18.51 12.93
C ALA A 175 4.28 17.39 13.53
N ALA A 176 5.09 16.69 12.72
CA ALA A 176 6.09 15.76 13.23
C ALA A 176 7.21 16.47 14.01
N ARG A 177 7.75 17.58 13.49
CA ARG A 177 8.80 18.39 14.15
C ARG A 177 8.36 19.05 15.46
N ARG A 178 7.05 19.25 15.65
CA ARG A 178 6.49 19.76 16.92
C ARG A 178 6.38 18.69 18.00
N GLU A 179 6.17 17.43 17.60
CA GLU A 179 5.91 16.31 18.52
C GLU A 179 7.19 15.51 18.83
N TYR A 180 8.17 15.50 17.92
CA TYR A 180 9.38 14.68 18.00
C TYR A 180 10.66 15.51 17.84
N HIS A 181 11.79 14.99 18.34
CA HIS A 181 13.09 15.64 18.16
C HIS A 181 13.54 15.59 16.68
N GLU A 182 14.40 16.52 16.26
CA GLU A 182 14.81 16.65 14.87
C GLU A 182 15.53 15.40 14.33
N ASP A 183 16.30 14.73 15.17
CA ASP A 183 16.98 13.45 14.88
C ASP A 183 16.01 12.25 14.78
N GLU A 184 14.79 12.40 15.30
CA GLU A 184 13.71 11.42 15.21
C GLU A 184 12.81 11.62 13.98
N VAL A 185 13.11 12.57 13.08
CA VAL A 185 12.30 12.87 11.88
C VAL A 185 13.07 12.59 10.59
N GLN A 186 12.67 11.56 9.86
CA GLN A 186 13.29 11.11 8.61
C GLN A 186 12.60 11.76 7.39
N THR A 187 13.09 12.95 7.01
CA THR A 187 12.48 13.75 5.92
C THR A 187 12.62 13.14 4.53
N ASP A 188 13.62 12.29 4.31
CA ASP A 188 13.94 11.74 2.99
C ASP A 188 12.79 10.90 2.40
N VAL A 189 12.01 10.24 3.26
CA VAL A 189 10.87 9.44 2.80
C VAL A 189 9.72 10.36 2.36
N LEU A 190 9.66 11.59 2.85
CA LEU A 190 8.74 12.60 2.33
C LEU A 190 9.22 13.21 1.03
N LYS A 191 10.53 13.38 0.80
CA LYS A 191 11.06 14.04 -0.42
C LYS A 191 10.58 13.42 -1.73
N ILE A 192 10.33 12.11 -1.75
CA ILE A 192 9.74 11.42 -2.92
C ILE A 192 8.33 11.94 -3.28
N LEU A 193 7.61 12.51 -2.31
CA LEU A 193 6.28 13.06 -2.48
C LEU A 193 6.30 14.53 -2.90
N GLU A 194 7.48 15.15 -3.05
CA GLU A 194 7.59 16.52 -3.52
C GLU A 194 7.14 16.63 -4.98
N PRO A 195 6.36 17.67 -5.35
CA PRO A 195 6.06 17.95 -6.74
C PRO A 195 7.35 18.11 -7.56
N GLY A 196 7.42 17.45 -8.72
CA GLY A 196 8.61 17.49 -9.57
C GLY A 196 9.73 16.53 -9.16
N ASN A 197 9.51 15.65 -8.18
CA ASN A 197 10.47 14.61 -7.84
C ASN A 197 10.77 13.71 -9.06
N GLU A 198 12.04 13.63 -9.46
CA GLU A 198 12.47 12.92 -10.68
C GLU A 198 12.15 11.42 -10.62
N PHE A 199 12.40 10.77 -9.47
CA PHE A 199 12.12 9.34 -9.30
C PHE A 199 10.63 9.04 -9.45
N LEU A 200 9.77 9.91 -8.90
CA LEU A 200 8.33 9.80 -9.00
C LEU A 200 7.85 9.95 -10.46
N GLN A 201 8.34 10.98 -11.15
CA GLN A 201 8.04 11.20 -12.57
C GLN A 201 8.51 10.00 -13.41
N GLU A 202 9.72 9.53 -13.17
CA GLU A 202 10.29 8.39 -13.88
C GLU A 202 9.46 7.13 -13.70
N ILE A 203 9.07 6.77 -12.47
CA ILE A 203 8.24 5.58 -12.22
C ILE A 203 6.91 5.67 -12.95
N VAL A 204 6.24 6.82 -12.90
CA VAL A 204 4.93 6.99 -13.52
C VAL A 204 5.04 6.94 -15.04
N ASP A 205 6.07 7.56 -15.62
CA ASP A 205 6.33 7.54 -17.05
C ASP A 205 6.69 6.13 -17.54
N GLN A 206 7.56 5.42 -16.81
CA GLN A 206 7.89 4.04 -17.10
C GLN A 206 6.65 3.16 -17.02
N PHE A 207 5.83 3.30 -15.98
CA PHE A 207 4.58 2.54 -15.84
C PHE A 207 3.60 2.86 -16.98
N GLY A 208 3.51 4.11 -17.42
CA GLY A 208 2.70 4.52 -18.57
C GLY A 208 3.17 3.86 -19.88
N ARG A 209 4.49 3.76 -20.12
CA ARG A 209 5.06 3.05 -21.27
C ARG A 209 4.81 1.54 -21.18
N MET A 210 5.07 0.99 -20.00
CA MET A 210 4.88 -0.41 -19.65
C MET A 210 3.45 -0.90 -19.92
N ARG A 211 2.45 -0.06 -19.61
CA ARG A 211 1.02 -0.29 -19.85
C ARG A 211 0.62 -0.39 -21.34
N ARG A 212 1.47 0.04 -22.27
CA ARG A 212 1.23 -0.12 -23.71
C ARG A 212 1.49 -1.55 -24.18
N GLN A 213 2.16 -2.36 -23.38
CA GLN A 213 2.34 -3.78 -23.65
C GLN A 213 1.06 -4.55 -23.31
N ALA A 214 0.89 -5.73 -23.91
CA ALA A 214 -0.27 -6.59 -23.64
C ALA A 214 -0.32 -6.99 -22.16
N ASN A 215 -1.18 -6.35 -21.39
CA ASN A 215 -1.53 -6.75 -20.03
C ASN A 215 -3.06 -6.67 -19.85
N LYS A 216 -3.57 -7.44 -18.88
CA LYS A 216 -5.01 -7.51 -18.57
C LYS A 216 -5.40 -6.59 -17.41
N ALA A 217 -4.49 -5.74 -16.95
CA ALA A 217 -4.71 -4.99 -15.72
C ALA A 217 -5.73 -3.87 -15.95
N GLU A 218 -6.82 -3.85 -15.19
CA GLU A 218 -7.67 -2.67 -15.08
C GLU A 218 -7.13 -1.73 -13.99
N VAL A 219 -7.21 -0.41 -14.22
CA VAL A 219 -6.68 0.60 -13.29
C VAL A 219 -7.79 1.54 -12.86
N ALA A 220 -7.99 1.67 -11.55
CA ALA A 220 -8.90 2.64 -10.95
C ALA A 220 -8.15 3.51 -9.94
N CYS A 221 -8.33 4.83 -10.03
CA CYS A 221 -7.71 5.81 -9.15
C CYS A 221 -8.79 6.60 -8.39
N PHE A 222 -8.65 6.65 -7.08
CA PHE A 222 -9.54 7.38 -6.17
C PHE A 222 -8.74 8.49 -5.50
N TYR A 223 -9.25 9.71 -5.52
CA TYR A 223 -8.58 10.88 -4.95
C TYR A 223 -9.48 11.59 -3.94
N LYS A 224 -8.84 12.35 -3.04
CA LYS A 224 -9.57 13.10 -2.00
C LYS A 224 -10.22 14.33 -2.63
N LEU A 225 -11.48 14.57 -2.26
CA LEU A 225 -12.22 15.77 -2.66
C LEU A 225 -12.33 16.83 -1.55
N LYS A 226 -11.92 16.48 -0.32
CA LYS A 226 -12.00 17.35 0.85
C LYS A 226 -10.67 17.33 1.59
N SER A 227 -10.35 18.44 2.27
CA SER A 227 -9.21 18.52 3.16
C SER A 227 -9.31 17.47 4.27
N SER A 228 -8.16 16.93 4.67
CA SER A 228 -8.05 15.99 5.79
C SER A 228 -7.25 16.67 6.90
N ASN A 229 -7.56 16.41 8.17
CA ASN A 229 -6.68 16.86 9.27
C ASN A 229 -5.43 15.97 9.28
N VAL A 230 -4.43 16.39 8.53
CA VAL A 230 -3.17 15.69 8.36
C VAL A 230 -2.36 15.62 9.66
N GLY A 231 -2.53 16.61 10.56
CA GLY A 231 -1.93 16.61 11.90
C GLY A 231 -2.34 15.40 12.77
N LYS A 232 -3.54 14.85 12.57
CA LYS A 232 -3.97 13.63 13.29
C LYS A 232 -3.11 12.40 12.97
N ILE A 233 -2.48 12.36 11.80
CA ILE A 233 -1.62 11.24 11.36
C ILE A 233 -0.35 11.20 12.21
N VAL A 234 0.19 12.36 12.59
CA VAL A 234 1.45 12.48 13.36
C VAL A 234 1.23 12.68 14.86
N GLY A 235 0.00 12.52 15.36
CA GLY A 235 -0.29 12.49 16.81
C GLY A 235 -1.12 13.64 17.35
N LYS A 236 -1.40 14.70 16.58
CA LYS A 236 -2.20 15.83 17.06
C LYS A 236 -3.62 15.39 17.43
N LYS A 237 -4.05 15.64 18.67
CA LYS A 237 -5.48 15.76 19.01
C LYS A 237 -5.94 17.14 18.54
N ASP A 238 -7.18 17.24 18.07
CA ASP A 238 -7.77 18.51 17.59
C ASP A 238 -7.52 19.67 18.56
#